data_AF-A0A9D0CWS3-F1
#
_entry.id   AF-A0A9D0CWS3-F1
#
_cell.length_a   1.000
_cell.length_b   1.000
_cell.length_c   1.000
_cell.angle_alpha   90.00
_cell.angle_beta   90.00
_cell.angle_gamma   90.00
#
_symmetry.space_group_name_H-M   'P 1'
#
loop_
_entity.id
_entity.type
_entity.pdbx_description
1 polymer ?
#
loop_
_entity_poly.entity_id
_entity_poly.type
_entity_poly.pdbx_seq_one_letter_code
_entity_poly.pdbx_strand_id
1 'polypeptide(L)'
;MNTEQALLQRCESVCELCGSDAELNIYEVPPVSTPTTDNSIMVCHTCQEQLTQPAALDAAHWHCLNNSMWSQVPAVQVMAWRLLKRLSSDAWAQDLLDMLYLDEEMQQWAEAGAVESEEDNMPTLDSNGNVLNAGDTVTLIKDLDVKGAGFTAKRGTA
;
A
#
# COMPACT_ATOMS: atom_id res chain seq x y z
N MET A 1 12.10 19.69 -15.45
CA MET A 1 13.09 18.79 -14.82
C MET A 1 12.56 17.38 -14.99
N ASN A 2 13.38 16.43 -15.43
CA ASN A 2 12.96 15.04 -15.55
C ASN A 2 12.79 14.46 -14.13
N THR A 3 11.70 13.76 -13.84
CA THR A 3 11.40 13.20 -12.50
C THR A 3 12.53 12.30 -12.02
N GLU A 4 13.08 11.50 -12.93
CA GLU A 4 14.24 10.63 -12.70
C GLU A 4 15.47 11.39 -12.18
N GLN A 5 15.82 12.53 -12.77
CA GLN A 5 17.00 13.31 -12.36
C GLN A 5 16.81 13.92 -10.97
N ALA A 6 15.60 14.36 -10.65
CA ALA A 6 15.29 14.89 -9.33
C ALA A 6 15.37 13.79 -8.25
N LEU A 7 14.91 12.58 -8.57
CA LEU A 7 15.00 11.42 -7.68
C LEU A 7 16.45 11.00 -7.45
N LEU A 8 17.28 10.91 -8.50
CA LEU A 8 18.70 10.58 -8.39
C LEU A 8 19.48 11.60 -7.54
N GLN A 9 19.13 12.88 -7.65
CA GLN A 9 19.73 13.92 -6.83
C GLN A 9 19.30 13.79 -5.35
N ARG A 10 18.04 13.44 -5.09
CA ARG A 10 17.52 13.25 -3.74
C ARG A 10 18.12 12.05 -3.04
N CYS A 11 18.23 10.94 -3.76
CA CYS A 11 18.72 9.68 -3.21
C CYS A 11 20.25 9.58 -3.21
N GLU A 12 20.97 10.63 -3.63
CA GLU A 12 22.45 10.62 -3.76
C GLU A 12 23.00 9.43 -4.57
N SER A 13 22.23 8.95 -5.56
CA SER A 13 22.53 7.73 -6.34
C SER A 13 22.61 6.43 -5.50
N VAL A 14 21.88 6.35 -4.39
CA VAL A 14 21.66 5.11 -3.63
C VAL A 14 20.18 4.76 -3.54
N CYS A 15 19.89 3.49 -3.22
CA CYS A 15 18.54 3.01 -2.97
C CYS A 15 17.97 3.63 -1.69
N GLU A 16 16.78 4.22 -1.77
CA GLU A 16 16.15 4.92 -0.65
C GLU A 16 15.62 3.95 0.44
N LEU A 17 15.55 2.65 0.15
CA LEU A 17 15.13 1.62 1.09
C LEU A 17 16.30 0.89 1.75
N CYS A 18 17.29 0.43 0.99
CA CYS A 18 18.38 -0.40 1.52
C CYS A 18 19.75 0.29 1.53
N GLY A 19 19.90 1.45 0.90
CA GLY A 19 21.16 2.18 0.79
C GLY A 19 22.19 1.58 -0.18
N SER A 20 21.81 0.58 -0.99
CA SER A 20 22.68 0.01 -2.02
C SER A 20 22.87 0.96 -3.20
N ASP A 21 24.07 0.96 -3.78
CA ASP A 21 24.47 1.67 -5.00
C ASP A 21 24.24 0.85 -6.29
N ALA A 22 23.56 -0.30 -6.19
CA ALA A 22 23.20 -1.14 -7.33
C ALA A 22 22.14 -0.49 -8.22
N GLU A 23 21.98 -1.01 -9.45
CA GLU A 23 21.05 -0.55 -10.49
C GLU A 23 19.70 -0.05 -9.93
N LEU A 24 19.48 1.27 -10.04
CA LEU A 24 18.35 1.98 -9.45
C LEU A 24 17.21 2.12 -10.46
N ASN A 25 16.01 1.78 -10.02
CA ASN A 25 14.78 1.90 -10.78
C ASN A 25 13.78 2.77 -10.01
N ILE A 26 12.96 3.51 -10.77
CA ILE A 26 11.87 4.30 -10.21
C ILE A 26 10.75 3.34 -9.83
N TYR A 27 10.33 3.38 -8.57
CA TYR A 27 9.15 2.71 -8.07
C TYR A 27 8.11 3.74 -7.63
N GLU A 28 6.96 3.68 -8.27
CA GLU A 28 5.79 4.51 -7.96
C GLU A 28 5.04 3.87 -6.79
N VAL A 29 4.85 4.62 -5.71
CA VAL A 29 4.20 4.12 -4.48
C VAL A 29 2.69 4.20 -4.64
N PRO A 30 1.97 3.08 -4.83
CA PRO A 30 0.52 3.10 -5.07
C PRO A 30 -0.25 3.68 -3.87
N PRO A 31 -1.49 4.18 -4.01
CA PRO A 31 -2.17 4.50 -5.26
C PRO A 31 -1.58 5.75 -5.92
N VAL A 32 -1.23 5.66 -7.20
CA VAL A 32 -0.68 6.78 -7.98
C VAL A 32 -1.67 7.20 -9.06
N SER A 33 -2.15 8.44 -9.00
CA SER A 33 -2.93 9.06 -10.09
C SER A 33 -2.03 9.79 -11.09
N THR A 34 -0.93 10.36 -10.62
CA THR A 34 0.09 11.05 -11.43
C THR A 34 1.48 10.80 -10.83
N PRO A 35 2.45 10.32 -11.62
CA PRO A 35 3.80 10.09 -11.12
C PRO A 35 4.51 11.41 -10.85
N THR A 36 4.73 11.70 -9.58
CA THR A 36 5.48 12.87 -9.10
C THR A 36 6.72 12.39 -8.34
N THR A 37 7.67 13.31 -8.12
CA THR A 37 8.84 13.04 -7.27
C THR A 37 8.45 12.66 -5.85
N ASP A 38 7.32 13.18 -5.35
CA ASP A 38 6.88 12.97 -3.98
C ASP A 38 6.20 11.61 -3.78
N ASN A 39 5.69 11.00 -4.87
CA ASN A 39 5.01 9.71 -4.87
C ASN A 39 5.87 8.57 -5.45
N SER A 40 7.13 8.86 -5.76
CA SER A 40 8.06 7.92 -6.38
C SER A 40 9.32 7.82 -5.53
N ILE A 41 9.90 6.63 -5.48
CA ILE A 41 11.15 6.34 -4.79
C ILE A 41 12.14 5.67 -5.73
N MET A 42 13.43 5.82 -5.45
CA MET A 42 14.47 5.05 -6.14
C MET A 42 14.81 3.80 -5.34
N VAL A 43 14.68 2.65 -5.99
CA VAL A 43 14.93 1.34 -5.38
C VAL A 43 15.90 0.53 -6.22
N CYS A 44 16.73 -0.28 -5.59
CA CYS A 44 17.55 -1.24 -6.33
C CYS A 44 16.68 -2.39 -6.88
N HIS A 45 17.20 -3.11 -7.88
CA HIS A 45 16.56 -4.29 -8.46
C HIS A 45 16.03 -5.27 -7.42
N THR A 46 16.83 -5.61 -6.40
CA THR A 46 16.43 -6.56 -5.35
C THR A 46 15.23 -6.07 -4.53
N CYS A 47 15.22 -4.79 -4.14
CA CYS A 47 14.07 -4.22 -3.44
C CYS A 47 12.83 -4.22 -4.35
N GLN A 48 12.98 -3.87 -5.63
CA GLN A 48 11.87 -3.86 -6.58
C GLN A 48 11.26 -5.25 -6.80
N GLU A 49 12.09 -6.29 -6.91
CA GLU A 49 11.62 -7.68 -7.01
C GLU A 49 10.83 -8.09 -5.76
N GLN A 50 11.35 -7.80 -4.57
CA GLN A 50 10.67 -8.16 -3.32
C GLN A 50 9.39 -7.34 -3.07
N LEU A 51 9.34 -6.09 -3.55
CA LEU A 51 8.11 -5.28 -3.51
C LEU A 51 7.02 -5.86 -4.41
N THR A 52 7.38 -6.35 -5.60
CA THR A 52 6.44 -6.88 -6.59
C THR A 52 6.08 -8.35 -6.38
N GLN A 53 6.92 -9.11 -5.67
CA GLN A 53 6.72 -10.54 -5.39
C GLN A 53 6.62 -10.81 -3.88
N PRO A 54 5.42 -10.74 -3.29
CA PRO A 54 5.22 -10.93 -1.85
C PRO A 54 5.64 -12.31 -1.32
N ALA A 55 5.63 -13.33 -2.17
CA ALA A 55 5.94 -14.72 -1.79
C ALA A 55 7.45 -14.98 -1.59
N ALA A 56 8.33 -14.07 -2.02
CA ALA A 56 9.79 -14.20 -1.96
C ALA A 56 10.42 -13.14 -1.04
N LEU A 57 9.66 -12.64 -0.06
CA LEU A 57 10.10 -11.55 0.80
C LEU A 57 11.15 -12.05 1.81
N ASP A 58 12.36 -11.50 1.76
CA ASP A 58 13.47 -11.86 2.63
C ASP A 58 13.52 -10.92 3.84
N ALA A 59 13.05 -11.40 4.99
CA ALA A 59 13.04 -10.64 6.23
C ALA A 59 14.43 -10.11 6.64
N ALA A 60 15.52 -10.84 6.33
CA ALA A 60 16.87 -10.40 6.69
C ALA A 60 17.31 -9.17 5.88
N HIS A 61 16.89 -9.08 4.61
CA HIS A 61 17.16 -7.92 3.76
C HIS A 61 16.45 -6.66 4.28
N TRP A 62 15.22 -6.81 4.79
CA TRP A 62 14.38 -5.71 5.25
C TRP A 62 14.74 -5.14 6.63
N HIS A 63 15.78 -5.64 7.30
CA HIS A 63 16.32 -4.97 8.49
C HIS A 63 16.80 -3.54 8.21
N CYS A 64 17.07 -3.20 6.95
CA CYS A 64 17.37 -1.83 6.52
C CYS A 64 16.22 -0.84 6.80
N LEU A 65 14.97 -1.31 6.91
CA LEU A 65 13.79 -0.48 7.16
C LEU A 65 13.86 0.29 8.48
N ASN A 66 14.63 -0.21 9.46
CA ASN A 66 14.88 0.51 10.72
C ASN A 66 15.47 1.91 10.47
N ASN A 67 16.32 2.07 9.46
CA ASN A 67 16.86 3.38 9.10
C ASN A 67 15.89 4.13 8.18
N SER A 68 15.32 3.43 7.20
CA SER A 68 14.51 4.05 6.13
C SER A 68 13.18 4.60 6.62
N MET A 69 12.64 4.07 7.73
CA MET A 69 11.43 4.60 8.35
C MET A 69 11.59 6.02 8.91
N TRP A 70 12.83 6.45 9.20
CA TRP A 70 13.15 7.80 9.66
C TRP A 70 13.51 8.77 8.53
N SER A 71 13.37 8.34 7.27
CA SER A 71 13.61 9.19 6.11
C SER A 71 12.66 10.40 6.13
N GLN A 72 13.15 11.56 5.68
CA GLN A 72 12.31 12.76 5.52
C GLN A 72 11.45 12.72 4.25
N VAL A 73 11.55 11.64 3.46
CA VAL A 73 10.81 11.47 2.21
C VAL A 73 9.51 10.71 2.51
N PRO A 74 8.33 11.33 2.32
CA PRO A 74 7.05 10.71 2.67
C PRO A 74 6.83 9.36 1.97
N ALA A 75 7.15 9.25 0.69
CA ALA A 75 7.02 7.98 -0.05
C ALA A 75 7.87 6.84 0.54
N VAL A 76 9.05 7.16 1.08
CA VAL A 76 9.91 6.16 1.73
C VAL A 76 9.31 5.72 3.06
N GLN A 77 8.80 6.66 3.86
CA GLN A 77 8.16 6.35 5.14
C GLN A 77 6.89 5.49 4.95
N VAL A 78 6.07 5.83 3.96
CA VAL A 78 4.87 5.05 3.60
C VAL A 78 5.25 3.64 3.16
N MET A 79 6.27 3.48 2.32
CA MET A 79 6.73 2.15 1.90
C MET A 79 7.34 1.36 3.05
N ALA A 80 8.11 2.01 3.92
CA ALA A 80 8.67 1.37 5.12
C ALA A 80 7.55 0.86 6.03
N TRP A 81 6.52 1.66 6.28
CA TRP A 81 5.35 1.25 7.05
C TRP A 81 4.64 0.05 6.43
N ARG A 82 4.40 0.06 5.11
CA ARG A 82 3.74 -1.06 4.41
C ARG A 82 4.52 -2.36 4.51
N LEU A 83 5.84 -2.29 4.37
CA LEU A 83 6.70 -3.46 4.48
C LEU A 83 6.78 -3.98 5.90
N LEU A 84 6.90 -3.10 6.89
CA LEU A 84 6.84 -3.46 8.31
C LEU A 84 5.49 -4.12 8.65
N LYS A 85 4.38 -3.59 8.12
CA LYS A 85 3.06 -4.17 8.28
C LYS A 85 2.94 -5.55 7.63
N ARG A 86 3.55 -5.76 6.45
CA ARG A 86 3.60 -7.07 5.80
C ARG A 86 4.48 -8.07 6.54
N LEU A 87 5.53 -7.60 7.20
CA LEU A 87 6.45 -8.38 8.03
C LEU A 87 6.01 -8.47 9.51
N SER A 88 4.79 -8.02 9.85
CA SER A 88 4.33 -7.96 11.25
C SER A 88 4.26 -9.32 11.95
N SER A 89 4.42 -10.42 11.23
CA SER A 89 4.64 -11.75 11.81
C SER A 89 5.93 -11.86 12.62
N ASP A 90 6.94 -11.06 12.27
CA ASP A 90 8.21 -11.00 12.98
C ASP A 90 8.19 -9.94 14.08
N ALA A 91 8.67 -10.30 15.27
CA ALA A 91 8.64 -9.41 16.43
C ALA A 91 9.40 -8.09 16.21
N TRP A 92 10.56 -8.13 15.53
CA TRP A 92 11.36 -6.94 15.25
C TRP A 92 10.64 -5.94 14.34
N ALA A 93 9.84 -6.43 13.39
CA ALA A 93 9.11 -5.57 12.46
C ALA A 93 7.91 -4.94 13.16
N GLN A 94 7.23 -5.70 14.03
CA GLN A 94 6.15 -5.19 14.86
C GLN A 94 6.64 -4.11 15.84
N ASP A 95 7.77 -4.33 16.51
CA ASP A 95 8.35 -3.34 17.42
C ASP A 95 8.70 -2.02 16.71
N LEU A 96 9.22 -2.10 15.48
CA LEU A 96 9.51 -0.91 14.66
C LEU A 96 8.23 -0.22 14.17
N LEU A 97 7.21 -1.00 13.79
CA LEU A 97 5.92 -0.47 13.38
C LEU A 97 5.24 0.30 14.51
N ASP A 98 5.33 -0.20 15.75
CA ASP A 98 4.75 0.44 16.93
C ASP A 98 5.50 1.72 17.34
N MET A 99 6.78 1.85 16.96
CA MET A 99 7.58 3.06 17.18
C MET A 99 7.40 4.10 16.06
N LEU A 100 7.02 3.67 14.85
CA LEU A 100 6.84 4.53 13.70
C LEU A 100 5.55 5.36 13.83
N TYR A 101 5.70 6.67 13.99
CA TYR A 101 4.59 7.61 13.96
C TYR A 101 4.47 8.24 12.57
N LEU A 102 3.32 8.05 11.93
CA LEU A 102 2.94 8.73 10.69
C LEU A 102 1.82 9.72 10.99
N ASP A 103 1.85 10.87 10.30
CA ASP A 103 0.72 11.79 10.31
C ASP A 103 -0.51 11.15 9.67
N GLU A 104 -1.72 11.59 10.04
CA GLU A 104 -2.98 10.99 9.58
C GLU A 104 -3.07 10.88 8.05
N GLU A 105 -2.57 11.88 7.32
CA GLU A 105 -2.56 11.88 5.85
C GLU A 105 -1.62 10.78 5.29
N MET A 106 -0.43 10.62 5.88
CA MET A 106 0.52 9.59 5.46
C MET A 106 0.05 8.19 5.85
N GLN A 107 -0.58 8.05 7.02
CA GLN A 107 -1.17 6.80 7.46
C GLN A 107 -2.29 6.35 6.52
N GLN A 108 -3.20 7.27 6.15
CA GLN A 108 -4.26 6.97 5.17
C GLN A 108 -3.68 6.57 3.81
N TRP A 109 -2.62 7.25 3.36
CA TRP A 109 -1.94 6.86 2.13
C TRP A 109 -1.31 5.47 2.25
N ALA A 110 -0.64 5.18 3.36
CA ALA A 110 -0.01 3.89 3.61
C ALA A 110 -1.04 2.75 3.65
N GLU A 111 -2.16 2.95 4.33
CA GLU A 111 -3.28 2.00 4.39
C GLU A 111 -3.90 1.79 3.00
N ALA A 112 -4.14 2.86 2.23
CA ALA A 112 -4.78 2.80 0.91
C ALA A 112 -4.03 1.97 -0.15
N GLY A 113 -2.74 1.71 0.03
CA GLY A 113 -1.99 0.76 -0.82
C GLY A 113 -1.56 -0.52 -0.11
N ALA A 114 -1.88 -0.68 1.19
CA ALA A 114 -1.74 -1.94 1.92
C ALA A 114 -2.97 -2.85 1.77
N VAL A 115 -4.07 -2.33 1.21
CA VAL A 115 -5.38 -2.98 1.06
C VAL A 115 -5.37 -4.27 0.22
N GLU A 116 -4.24 -4.68 -0.38
CA GLU A 116 -4.12 -6.03 -0.92
C GLU A 116 -4.10 -7.14 0.17
N SER A 117 -4.00 -6.77 1.45
CA SER A 117 -3.90 -7.71 2.57
C SER A 117 -5.09 -7.57 3.51
N GLU A 118 -6.11 -8.39 3.25
CA GLU A 118 -7.14 -8.90 4.19
C GLU A 118 -8.49 -8.19 4.31
N GLU A 119 -8.61 -6.87 4.18
CA GLU A 119 -9.95 -6.22 4.26
C GLU A 119 -10.71 -6.22 2.92
N ASP A 120 -10.03 -6.04 1.78
CA ASP A 120 -10.60 -6.23 0.44
C ASP A 120 -10.67 -7.72 0.01
N ASN A 121 -10.06 -8.60 0.80
CA ASN A 121 -10.09 -10.05 0.57
C ASN A 121 -11.15 -10.74 1.43
N MET A 122 -11.93 -9.99 2.22
CA MET A 122 -13.20 -10.53 2.70
C MET A 122 -14.16 -10.54 1.51
N PRO A 123 -14.54 -11.74 1.01
CA PRO A 123 -15.49 -11.81 -0.09
C PRO A 123 -16.75 -11.04 0.31
N THR A 124 -17.25 -10.18 -0.59
CA THR A 124 -18.55 -9.54 -0.37
C THR A 124 -19.59 -10.65 -0.39
N LEU A 125 -20.20 -10.96 0.74
CA LEU A 125 -21.18 -12.04 0.87
C LEU A 125 -22.61 -11.52 0.75
N ASP A 126 -23.49 -12.31 0.13
CA ASP A 126 -24.94 -12.09 0.23
C ASP A 126 -25.47 -12.49 1.61
N SER A 127 -26.77 -12.26 1.85
CA SER A 127 -27.43 -12.65 3.11
C SER A 127 -27.47 -14.16 3.35
N ASN A 128 -27.14 -15.00 2.36
CA ASN A 128 -27.07 -16.45 2.45
C ASN A 128 -25.62 -16.96 2.59
N GLY A 129 -24.62 -16.08 2.59
CA GLY A 129 -23.21 -16.44 2.68
C GLY A 129 -22.54 -16.80 1.35
N ASN A 130 -23.13 -16.45 0.21
CA ASN A 130 -22.51 -16.64 -1.11
C ASN A 130 -21.61 -15.46 -1.48
N VAL A 131 -20.44 -15.74 -2.05
CA VAL A 131 -19.51 -14.73 -2.57
C VAL A 131 -20.07 -14.07 -3.82
N LEU A 132 -20.16 -12.74 -3.82
CA LEU A 132 -20.59 -11.91 -4.94
C LEU A 132 -19.40 -11.43 -5.76
N ASN A 133 -19.48 -11.57 -7.08
CA ASN A 133 -18.47 -11.11 -8.03
C ASN A 133 -19.00 -9.97 -8.89
N ALA A 134 -18.09 -9.19 -9.48
CA ALA A 134 -18.44 -8.16 -10.44
C ALA A 134 -19.15 -8.76 -11.65
N GLY A 135 -20.42 -8.36 -11.88
CA GLY A 135 -21.27 -8.89 -12.95
C GLY A 135 -22.40 -9.79 -12.47
N ASP A 136 -22.43 -10.16 -11.19
CA ASP A 136 -23.55 -10.89 -10.61
C ASP A 136 -24.79 -10.00 -10.48
N THR A 137 -25.96 -10.55 -10.80
CA THR A 137 -27.25 -9.89 -10.58
C THR A 137 -27.71 -10.14 -9.15
N VAL A 138 -27.84 -9.08 -8.35
CA VAL A 138 -28.24 -9.18 -6.94
C VAL A 138 -29.65 -8.65 -6.75
N THR A 139 -30.46 -9.28 -5.89
CA THR A 139 -31.82 -8.82 -5.60
C THR A 139 -31.98 -8.43 -4.14
N LEU A 140 -32.60 -7.27 -3.89
CA LEU A 140 -32.86 -6.78 -2.53
C LEU A 140 -33.89 -7.66 -1.80
N ILE A 141 -33.49 -8.28 -0.69
CA ILE A 141 -34.40 -9.06 0.17
C ILE A 141 -35.20 -8.19 1.16
N LYS A 142 -34.77 -6.94 1.36
CA LYS A 142 -35.39 -5.95 2.25
C LYS A 142 -35.43 -4.58 1.58
N ASP A 143 -36.34 -3.74 2.02
CA ASP A 143 -36.40 -2.34 1.57
C ASP A 143 -35.11 -1.63 2.03
N LEU A 144 -34.42 -0.98 1.09
CA LEU A 144 -33.19 -0.23 1.32
C LEU A 144 -33.47 1.26 1.16
N ASP A 145 -33.33 2.03 2.24
CA ASP A 145 -33.49 3.47 2.20
C ASP A 145 -32.23 4.13 1.61
N VAL A 146 -32.35 4.65 0.38
CA VAL A 146 -31.21 5.22 -0.35
C VAL A 146 -31.06 6.69 0.03
N LYS A 147 -30.10 6.97 0.91
CA LYS A 147 -29.78 8.34 1.30
C LYS A 147 -29.36 9.16 0.07
N GLY A 148 -29.96 10.35 -0.10
CA GLY A 148 -29.64 11.29 -1.17
C GLY A 148 -30.48 11.17 -2.45
N ALA A 149 -31.13 10.03 -2.69
CA ALA A 149 -31.98 9.83 -3.87
C ALA A 149 -33.47 10.12 -3.62
N GLY A 150 -33.88 10.28 -2.35
CA GLY A 150 -35.27 10.59 -1.98
C GLY A 150 -36.26 9.45 -2.22
N PHE A 151 -35.79 8.24 -2.52
CA PHE A 151 -36.63 7.05 -2.68
C PHE A 151 -36.03 5.85 -1.94
N THR A 152 -36.92 4.95 -1.52
CA THR A 152 -36.56 3.66 -0.91
C THR A 152 -36.59 2.59 -1.99
N ALA A 153 -35.47 1.91 -2.25
CA ALA A 153 -35.44 0.75 -3.12
C ALA A 153 -36.21 -0.39 -2.44
N LYS A 154 -37.22 -0.95 -3.13
CA LYS A 154 -38.12 -1.94 -2.54
C LYS A 154 -37.52 -3.33 -2.63
N ARG A 155 -37.95 -4.20 -1.71
CA ARG A 155 -37.66 -5.64 -1.83
C ARG A 155 -38.04 -6.13 -3.24
N GLY A 156 -37.18 -6.95 -3.84
CA GLY A 156 -37.37 -7.49 -5.18
C GLY A 156 -36.79 -6.64 -6.32
N THR A 157 -36.19 -5.48 -6.05
CA THR A 157 -35.38 -4.76 -7.04
C THR A 157 -34.08 -5.53 -7.28
N ALA A 158 -33.75 -5.76 -8.56
CA ALA A 158 -32.57 -6.46 -9.05
C ALA A 158 -31.65 -5.50 -9.84
#